data_AF-A0A9X8CXP5-F1
#
_entry.id   AF-A0A9X8CXP5-F1
#
_cell.length_a   1.000
_cell.length_b   1.000
_cell.length_c   1.000
_cell.angle_alpha   90.00
_cell.angle_beta   90.00
_cell.angle_gamma   90.00
#
_symmetry.space_group_name_H-M   'P 1'
#
loop_
_entity.id
_entity.type
_entity.pdbx_description
1 polymer ?
#
loop_
_entity_poly.entity_id
_entity_poly.type
_entity_poly.pdbx_seq_one_letter_code
_entity_poly.pdbx_strand_id
1 'polypeptide(L)'
;MQKRQFIAAIGAALMTTGMAQAQTAFPAQQPVKWVVPYAPGGTTDVIARNLAIGMSKELGQTVVVENKPGAATIIGATQIVRSPADGYTVGTADSGTLAFNPAMYRSLSYDAQKDFSFIGGLG
;
A
#
# COMPACT_ATOMS: atom_id res chain seq x y z
N MET A 1 3.68 -27.04 -49.71
CA MET A 1 3.90 -27.45 -48.30
C MET A 1 4.12 -26.27 -47.33
N GLN A 2 4.88 -25.23 -47.70
CA GLN A 2 5.21 -24.10 -46.80
C GLN A 2 4.02 -23.28 -46.27
N LYS A 3 2.94 -23.08 -47.05
CA LYS A 3 1.75 -22.32 -46.61
C LYS A 3 0.98 -22.99 -45.46
N ARG A 4 0.95 -24.34 -45.43
CA ARG A 4 0.28 -25.10 -44.35
C ARG A 4 1.09 -25.04 -43.04
N GLN A 5 2.42 -24.98 -43.16
CA GLN A 5 3.33 -24.81 -42.01
C GLN A 5 3.25 -23.41 -41.41
N PHE A 6 3.05 -22.37 -42.25
CA PHE A 6 2.89 -20.99 -41.79
C PHE A 6 1.59 -20.77 -40.99
N ILE A 7 0.48 -21.37 -41.45
CA ILE A 7 -0.82 -21.30 -40.72
C ILE A 7 -0.74 -22.05 -39.39
N ALA A 8 -0.06 -23.21 -39.35
CA ALA A 8 0.14 -23.96 -38.12
C ALA A 8 1.00 -23.19 -37.09
N ALA A 9 2.02 -22.45 -37.55
CA ALA A 9 2.87 -21.64 -36.68
C ALA A 9 2.14 -20.43 -36.05
N ILE A 10 1.24 -19.78 -36.80
CA ILE A 10 0.40 -18.68 -36.28
C ILE A 10 -0.63 -19.22 -35.28
N GLY A 11 -1.22 -20.40 -35.54
CA GLY A 11 -2.15 -21.05 -34.61
C GLY A 11 -1.50 -21.43 -33.28
N ALA A 12 -0.24 -21.89 -33.29
CA ALA A 12 0.51 -22.22 -32.07
C ALA A 12 0.90 -20.97 -31.24
N ALA A 13 1.16 -19.83 -31.89
CA ALA A 13 1.46 -18.56 -31.21
C ALA A 13 0.22 -17.91 -30.55
N LEU A 14 -0.99 -18.23 -31.02
CA LEU A 14 -2.25 -17.76 -30.43
C LEU A 14 -2.70 -18.60 -29.23
N MET A 15 -2.13 -19.79 -29.01
CA MET A 15 -2.46 -20.64 -27.85
C MET A 15 -1.69 -20.25 -26.59
N THR A 16 -0.69 -19.37 -26.67
CA THR A 16 0.10 -18.91 -25.51
C THR A 16 -0.43 -17.61 -24.89
N THR A 17 -1.49 -16.99 -25.43
CA THR A 17 -2.09 -15.76 -24.85
C THR A 17 -3.11 -16.03 -23.74
N GLY A 18 -3.15 -17.26 -23.20
CA GLY A 18 -4.23 -17.78 -22.36
C GLY A 18 -3.94 -17.91 -20.87
N MET A 19 -3.14 -17.03 -20.27
CA MET A 19 -3.07 -16.93 -18.80
C MET A 19 -3.06 -15.47 -18.36
N ALA A 20 -4.15 -14.76 -18.62
CA ALA A 20 -4.53 -13.67 -17.74
C ALA A 20 -4.90 -14.33 -16.40
N GLN A 21 -3.94 -14.44 -15.48
CA GLN A 21 -4.27 -14.68 -14.09
C GLN A 21 -5.13 -13.49 -13.66
N ALA A 22 -6.44 -13.72 -13.52
CA ALA A 22 -7.31 -12.76 -12.88
C ALA A 22 -6.68 -12.48 -11.51
N GLN A 23 -6.06 -11.31 -11.35
CA GLN A 23 -5.69 -10.85 -10.02
C GLN A 23 -6.99 -10.92 -9.22
N THR A 24 -7.01 -11.72 -8.16
CA THR A 24 -8.18 -11.83 -7.31
C THR A 24 -8.62 -10.41 -6.92
N ALA A 25 -9.92 -10.14 -6.75
CA ALA A 25 -10.31 -8.79 -6.37
C ALA A 25 -9.63 -8.41 -5.04
N PHE A 26 -9.06 -7.20 -4.96
CA PHE A 26 -8.58 -6.67 -3.68
C PHE A 26 -9.69 -6.82 -2.63
N PRO A 27 -9.39 -7.25 -1.40
CA PRO A 27 -8.06 -7.51 -0.82
C PRO A 27 -7.62 -8.98 -0.82
N ALA A 28 -8.28 -9.90 -1.52
CA ALA A 28 -8.15 -11.34 -1.31
C ALA A 28 -6.73 -11.95 -1.42
N GLN A 29 -5.78 -11.27 -2.06
CA GLN A 29 -4.42 -11.74 -2.32
C GLN A 29 -3.59 -11.88 -1.05
N GLN A 30 -3.72 -10.96 -0.09
CA GLN A 30 -2.86 -10.90 1.09
C GLN A 30 -3.42 -9.94 2.16
N PRO A 31 -2.93 -10.01 3.41
CA PRO A 31 -3.28 -9.03 4.44
C PRO A 31 -2.93 -7.58 4.05
N VAL A 32 -3.72 -6.63 4.52
CA VAL A 32 -3.41 -5.20 4.40
C VAL A 32 -2.48 -4.81 5.54
N LYS A 33 -1.42 -4.08 5.24
CA LYS A 33 -0.47 -3.54 6.20
C LYS A 33 -0.81 -2.09 6.52
N TRP A 34 -0.90 -1.77 7.79
CA TRP A 34 -1.08 -0.41 8.29
C TRP A 34 0.22 0.04 8.97
N VAL A 35 0.93 0.97 8.34
CA VAL A 35 2.14 1.59 8.91
C VAL A 35 1.77 2.71 9.88
N VAL A 36 2.21 2.59 11.14
CA VAL A 36 2.04 3.62 12.17
C VAL A 36 3.42 4.23 12.48
N PRO A 37 3.65 5.54 12.25
CA PRO A 37 4.98 6.14 12.37
C PRO A 37 5.40 6.48 13.83
N TYR A 38 4.83 5.76 14.80
CA TYR A 38 5.02 5.96 16.23
C TYR A 38 5.27 4.64 16.95
N ALA A 39 5.80 4.73 18.17
CA ALA A 39 6.07 3.56 19.00
C ALA A 39 4.77 2.79 19.34
N PRO A 40 4.84 1.45 19.51
CA PRO A 40 3.70 0.65 19.94
C PRO A 40 3.12 1.12 21.29
N GLY A 41 1.82 0.98 21.48
CA GLY A 41 1.11 1.32 22.71
C GLY A 41 0.80 2.81 22.91
N GLY A 42 1.28 3.70 22.04
CA GLY A 42 0.86 5.11 22.03
C GLY A 42 -0.55 5.31 21.47
N THR A 43 -1.10 6.52 21.61
CA THR A 43 -2.48 6.85 21.18
C THR A 43 -2.75 6.47 19.72
N THR A 44 -1.85 6.82 18.80
CA THR A 44 -2.00 6.50 17.38
C THR A 44 -2.02 4.99 17.11
N ASP A 45 -1.18 4.22 17.82
CA ASP A 45 -1.13 2.76 17.68
C ASP A 45 -2.41 2.10 18.20
N VAL A 46 -2.91 2.55 19.35
CA VAL A 46 -4.16 2.03 19.92
C VAL A 46 -5.35 2.32 19.01
N ILE A 47 -5.45 3.54 18.45
CA ILE A 47 -6.48 3.90 17.48
C ILE A 47 -6.38 3.00 16.23
N ALA A 48 -5.19 2.85 15.65
CA ALA A 48 -4.98 2.03 14.46
C ALA A 48 -5.36 0.57 14.71
N ARG A 49 -4.97 -0.01 15.84
CA ARG A 49 -5.31 -1.41 16.19
C ARG A 49 -6.81 -1.61 16.40
N ASN A 50 -7.50 -0.66 17.02
CA ASN A 50 -8.95 -0.73 17.19
C ASN A 50 -9.69 -0.64 15.85
N LEU A 51 -9.28 0.28 14.97
CA LEU A 51 -9.87 0.40 13.63
C LEU A 51 -9.55 -0.78 12.73
N ALA A 52 -8.33 -1.34 12.83
CA ALA A 52 -7.91 -2.52 12.10
C ALA A 52 -8.83 -3.72 12.34
N ILE A 53 -9.39 -3.88 13.55
CA ILE A 53 -10.37 -4.93 13.85
C ILE A 53 -11.64 -4.75 13.00
N GLY A 54 -12.18 -3.53 12.92
CA GLY A 54 -13.36 -3.22 12.12
C GLY A 54 -13.10 -3.37 10.63
N MET A 55 -12.00 -2.77 10.15
CA MET A 55 -11.59 -2.90 8.75
C MET A 55 -11.37 -4.35 8.35
N SER A 56 -10.79 -5.19 9.22
CA SER A 56 -10.58 -6.60 8.89
C SER A 56 -11.89 -7.36 8.67
N LYS A 57 -12.95 -6.99 9.38
CA LYS A 57 -14.28 -7.58 9.20
C LYS A 57 -14.93 -7.16 7.88
N GLU A 58 -14.85 -5.88 7.55
CA GLU A 58 -15.37 -5.31 6.30
C GLU A 58 -14.62 -5.84 5.07
N LEU A 59 -13.29 -5.91 5.15
CA LEU A 59 -12.41 -6.33 4.07
C LEU A 59 -12.36 -7.86 3.88
N GLY A 60 -12.76 -8.63 4.88
CA GLY A 60 -12.58 -10.09 4.89
C GLY A 60 -11.11 -10.53 4.89
N GLN A 61 -10.19 -9.62 5.21
CA GLN A 61 -8.75 -9.85 5.26
C GLN A 61 -8.16 -9.17 6.50
N THR A 62 -7.11 -9.75 7.07
CA THR A 62 -6.47 -9.18 8.25
C THR A 62 -5.80 -7.85 7.90
N VAL A 63 -5.96 -6.86 8.78
CA VAL A 63 -5.20 -5.62 8.77
C VAL A 63 -4.10 -5.70 9.83
N VAL A 64 -2.83 -5.74 9.40
CA VAL A 64 -1.66 -5.89 10.26
C VAL A 64 -1.03 -4.53 10.55
N VAL A 65 -1.04 -4.12 11.82
CA VAL A 65 -0.43 -2.86 12.26
C VAL A 65 1.08 -3.04 12.49
N GLU A 66 1.88 -2.27 11.75
CA GLU A 66 3.34 -2.20 11.87
C GLU A 66 3.81 -0.83 12.34
N ASN A 67 4.42 -0.78 13.52
CA ASN A 67 5.02 0.44 14.06
C ASN A 67 6.40 0.71 13.44
N LYS A 68 6.59 1.91 12.90
CA LYS A 68 7.83 2.39 12.26
C LYS A 68 8.22 3.78 12.79
N PRO A 69 8.59 3.89 14.08
CA PRO A 69 8.96 5.17 14.68
C PRO A 69 10.31 5.69 14.18
N GLY A 70 10.53 6.99 14.37
CA GLY A 70 11.84 7.64 14.22
C GLY A 70 11.87 8.76 13.19
N ALA A 71 12.90 9.60 13.30
CA ALA A 71 13.12 10.79 12.48
C ALA A 71 11.88 11.67 12.34
N ALA A 72 11.20 11.97 13.46
CA ALA A 72 9.96 12.76 13.46
C ALA A 72 8.92 12.27 12.43
N THR A 73 8.61 10.97 12.43
CA THR A 73 7.70 10.27 11.49
C THR A 73 8.22 10.02 10.06
N ILE A 74 9.36 10.59 9.67
CA ILE A 74 9.89 10.48 8.30
C ILE A 74 10.12 9.02 7.89
N ILE A 75 10.58 8.16 8.80
CA ILE A 75 10.84 6.74 8.49
C ILE A 75 9.55 6.02 8.08
N GLY A 76 8.48 6.17 8.85
CA GLY A 76 7.18 5.55 8.54
C GLY A 76 6.58 6.12 7.24
N ALA A 77 6.62 7.44 7.07
CA ALA A 77 6.17 8.11 5.85
C ALA A 77 6.90 7.60 4.60
N THR A 78 8.22 7.47 4.68
CA THR A 78 9.05 6.95 3.59
C THR A 78 8.72 5.49 3.26
N GLN A 79 8.44 4.67 4.28
CA GLN A 79 8.03 3.29 4.06
C GLN A 79 6.70 3.22 3.29
N ILE A 80 5.74 4.08 3.63
CA ILE A 80 4.44 4.13 2.94
C ILE A 80 4.64 4.53 1.47
N VAL A 81 5.36 5.62 1.21
CA VAL A 81 5.57 6.15 -0.16
C VAL A 81 6.36 5.19 -1.05
N ARG A 82 7.27 4.39 -0.46
CA ARG A 82 8.04 3.39 -1.21
C ARG A 82 7.31 2.06 -1.41
N SER A 83 6.16 1.86 -0.77
CA SER A 83 5.37 0.65 -0.99
C SER A 83 4.71 0.66 -2.38
N PRO A 84 4.39 -0.52 -2.94
CA PRO A 84 3.56 -0.59 -4.13
C PRO A 84 2.23 0.15 -3.95
N ALA A 85 1.80 0.88 -4.97
CA ALA A 85 0.52 1.59 -4.99
C ALA A 85 -0.66 0.66 -5.34
N ASP A 86 -0.76 -0.47 -4.63
CA ASP A 86 -1.73 -1.55 -4.89
C ASP A 86 -2.81 -1.67 -3.80
N GLY A 87 -2.81 -0.77 -2.81
CA GLY A 87 -3.78 -0.72 -1.71
C GLY A 87 -3.44 -1.61 -0.52
N TYR A 88 -2.40 -2.45 -0.60
CA TYR A 88 -2.03 -3.34 0.51
C TYR A 88 -1.16 -2.69 1.56
N THR A 89 -0.57 -1.51 1.29
CA THR A 89 0.03 -0.68 2.33
C THR A 89 -0.75 0.61 2.48
N VAL A 90 -1.30 0.81 3.66
CA VAL A 90 -1.84 2.09 4.11
C VAL A 90 -1.05 2.55 5.33
N GLY A 91 -1.24 3.79 5.77
CA GLY A 91 -0.58 4.25 6.97
C GLY A 91 -1.16 5.52 7.54
N THR A 92 -0.76 5.81 8.77
CA THR A 92 -1.13 7.04 9.44
C THR A 92 -0.18 8.16 9.06
N ALA A 93 -0.73 9.29 8.63
CA ALA A 93 -0.03 10.55 8.46
C ALA A 93 -0.80 11.65 9.20
N ASP A 94 -0.10 12.41 10.03
CA ASP A 94 -0.65 13.47 10.87
C ASP A 94 -0.01 14.83 10.53
N SER A 95 -0.31 15.87 11.31
CA SER A 95 0.28 17.22 11.11
C SER A 95 1.81 17.22 11.15
N GLY A 96 2.42 16.35 11.97
CA GLY A 96 3.87 16.17 11.98
C GLY A 96 4.39 15.76 10.61
N THR A 97 3.76 14.73 10.05
CA THR A 97 4.12 14.15 8.76
C THR A 97 3.78 15.07 7.58
N LEU A 98 2.60 15.68 7.59
CA LEU A 98 2.04 16.36 6.41
C LEU A 98 2.34 17.86 6.35
N ALA A 99 2.62 18.50 7.49
CA ALA A 99 2.80 19.95 7.56
C ALA A 99 4.11 20.37 8.21
N PHE A 100 4.43 19.84 9.40
CA PHE A 100 5.63 20.26 10.14
C PHE A 100 6.90 19.79 9.46
N ASN A 101 7.00 18.51 9.08
CA ASN A 101 8.19 17.99 8.41
C ASN A 101 8.51 18.77 7.12
N PRO A 102 7.56 19.01 6.18
CA PRO A 102 7.82 19.82 4.99
C PRO A 102 8.30 21.24 5.29
N ALA A 103 7.85 21.84 6.40
CA ALA A 103 8.26 23.18 6.80
C ALA A 103 9.62 23.21 7.52
N MET A 104 10.00 22.12 8.19
CA MET A 104 11.19 22.09 9.05
C MET A 104 12.42 21.47 8.38
N TYR A 105 12.24 20.57 7.41
CA TYR A 105 13.35 19.88 6.75
C TYR A 105 13.51 20.34 5.31
N ARG A 106 14.72 20.81 4.97
CA ARG A 106 15.05 21.28 3.61
C ARG A 106 14.95 20.17 2.55
N SER A 107 15.18 18.92 2.95
CA SER A 107 15.09 17.75 2.09
C SER A 107 14.39 16.64 2.85
N LEU A 108 13.33 16.11 2.24
CA LEU A 108 12.58 14.97 2.73
C LEU A 108 12.62 13.85 1.71
N SER A 109 12.47 12.62 2.19
CA SER A 109 12.34 11.42 1.38
C SER A 109 10.93 11.18 0.82
N TYR A 110 10.01 12.14 1.03
CA TYR A 110 8.66 12.15 0.50
C TYR A 110 8.17 13.59 0.28
N ASP A 111 7.19 13.76 -0.60
CA ASP A 111 6.40 14.97 -0.83
C ASP A 111 4.98 14.78 -0.25
N ALA A 112 4.66 15.55 0.79
CA ALA A 112 3.39 15.43 1.51
C ALA A 112 2.13 15.71 0.67
N GLN A 113 2.27 16.42 -0.46
CA GLN A 113 1.16 16.79 -1.34
C GLN A 113 0.99 15.83 -2.51
N LYS A 114 2.08 15.18 -2.96
CA LYS A 114 2.09 14.38 -4.19
C LYS A 114 2.16 12.88 -3.95
N ASP A 115 2.83 12.45 -2.88
CA ASP A 115 3.19 11.05 -2.72
C ASP A 115 2.15 10.23 -1.95
N PHE A 116 1.12 10.88 -1.39
CA PHE A 116 0.05 10.23 -0.64
C PHE A 116 -1.31 10.36 -1.32
N SER A 117 -2.06 9.27 -1.32
CA SER A 117 -3.51 9.29 -1.57
C SER A 117 -4.24 9.27 -0.24
N PHE A 118 -5.01 10.33 0.05
CA PHE A 118 -5.75 10.45 1.31
C PHE A 118 -7.03 9.61 1.29
N ILE A 119 -7.20 8.78 2.31
CA ILE A 119 -8.36 7.89 2.45
C ILE A 119 -9.43 8.51 3.36
N GLY A 120 -9.02 9.01 4.54
CA GLY A 120 -9.93 9.60 5.51
C GLY A 120 -9.22 10.01 6.80
N GLY A 121 -9.93 10.78 7.63
CA GLY A 121 -9.47 11.21 8.95
C GLY A 121 -9.65 10.13 10.01
N LEU A 122 -8.75 10.10 10.99
CA LEU A 122 -8.81 9.24 12.17
C LEU A 122 -9.29 10.08 13.36
N GLY A 123 -10.56 10.55 13.29
CA GLY A 123 -11.14 11.51 14.23
C GLY A 123 -11.17 12.94 13.69
#